data_AF-A0A9D4DJC4-F1
#
_entry.id   AF-A0A9D4DJC4-F1
#
_cell.length_a   1.000
_cell.length_b   1.000
_cell.length_c   1.000
_cell.angle_alpha   90.00
_cell.angle_beta   90.00
_cell.angle_gamma   90.00
#
_symmetry.space_group_name_H-M   'P 1'
#
loop_
_entity.id
_entity.type
_entity.pdbx_description
1 polymer ?
#
loop_
_entity_poly.entity_id
_entity_poly.type
_entity_poly.pdbx_seq_one_letter_code
_entity_poly.pdbx_strand_id
1 'polypeptide(L)'
;MVTFHLNSNAHGDVLYGVVKCVNNVELTTLAASGALIVAYEKPNIDLAQVQFIAEAIAAVPFSDLPNKFHTISYSNRSSSNEKIFVQNNLTALKVEWDGIADAAGLNNYEYRVMTSEGVTVNWTDCGNYTFVDITGLNLKPEAIYAIQIRATNLAHATSDDIQTYTFPKGSAPQLTGNYFV
;
A
#
# COMPACT_ATOMS: atom_id res chain seq x y z
N MET A 1 -36.46 0.49 -25.33
CA MET A 1 -35.13 0.56 -24.70
C MET A 1 -34.30 1.56 -25.49
N VAL A 2 -33.82 2.63 -24.88
CA VAL A 2 -32.89 3.58 -25.52
C VAL A 2 -31.48 3.11 -25.18
N THR A 3 -30.66 2.86 -26.19
CA THR A 3 -29.26 2.45 -26.03
C THR A 3 -28.36 3.63 -26.33
N PHE A 4 -27.51 4.02 -25.37
CA PHE A 4 -26.51 5.06 -25.55
C PHE A 4 -25.17 4.40 -25.93
N HIS A 5 -24.57 4.83 -27.03
CA HIS A 5 -23.21 4.43 -27.39
C HIS A 5 -22.24 5.48 -26.85
N LEU A 6 -21.50 5.08 -25.82
CA LEU A 6 -20.54 5.94 -25.15
C LEU A 6 -19.16 5.64 -25.72
N ASN A 7 -18.70 6.48 -26.65
CA ASN A 7 -17.33 6.42 -27.17
C ASN A 7 -16.55 7.58 -26.53
N SER A 8 -15.34 7.33 -26.01
CA SER A 8 -14.36 8.30 -25.45
C SER A 8 -14.39 8.66 -23.96
N ASN A 9 -15.04 7.88 -23.08
CA ASN A 9 -14.93 8.15 -21.63
C ASN A 9 -13.55 7.73 -21.09
N ALA A 10 -12.99 8.56 -20.21
CA ALA A 10 -11.77 8.28 -19.47
C ALA A 10 -12.06 7.49 -18.19
N HIS A 11 -11.03 6.84 -17.66
CA HIS A 11 -11.07 6.22 -16.34
C HIS A 11 -11.35 7.30 -15.28
N GLY A 12 -12.32 7.04 -14.40
CA GLY A 12 -12.81 7.99 -13.41
C GLY A 12 -13.98 8.85 -13.86
N ASP A 13 -14.41 8.78 -15.13
CA ASP A 13 -15.58 9.51 -15.58
C ASP A 13 -16.85 9.06 -14.84
N VAL A 14 -17.65 10.03 -14.42
CA VAL A 14 -18.94 9.81 -13.77
C VAL A 14 -20.06 10.16 -14.75
N LEU A 15 -20.88 9.16 -15.09
CA LEU A 15 -21.95 9.27 -16.07
C LEU A 15 -23.31 9.23 -15.39
N TYR A 16 -24.24 10.02 -15.92
CA TYR A 16 -25.64 10.04 -15.53
C TYR A 16 -26.52 9.86 -16.76
N GLY A 17 -27.44 8.89 -16.71
CA GLY A 17 -28.53 8.81 -17.67
C GLY A 17 -29.58 9.88 -17.32
N VAL A 18 -29.87 10.79 -18.25
CA VAL A 18 -30.89 11.83 -18.05
C VAL A 18 -32.02 11.63 -19.06
N VAL A 19 -33.24 11.54 -18.56
CA VAL A 19 -34.46 11.51 -19.38
C VAL A 19 -35.16 12.85 -19.24
N LYS A 20 -35.36 13.55 -20.37
CA LYS A 20 -36.17 14.75 -20.46
C LYS A 20 -37.55 14.39 -21.00
N CYS A 21 -38.58 14.57 -20.19
CA CYS A 21 -39.97 14.47 -20.62
C CYS A 21 -40.43 15.84 -21.11
N VAL A 22 -41.08 15.90 -22.27
CA VAL A 22 -41.65 17.13 -22.85
C VAL A 22 -43.09 16.83 -23.25
N ASN A 23 -44.05 17.69 -22.90
CA ASN A 23 -45.45 17.53 -23.31
C ASN A 23 -45.77 18.33 -24.58
N ASN A 24 -47.01 18.24 -25.06
CA ASN A 24 -47.47 18.91 -26.29
C ASN A 24 -47.49 20.46 -26.20
N VAL A 25 -47.23 21.03 -25.02
CA VAL A 25 -47.12 22.48 -24.79
C VAL A 25 -45.70 22.87 -24.33
N GLU A 26 -44.69 22.05 -24.66
CA GLU A 26 -43.27 22.28 -24.41
C GLU A 26 -42.84 22.39 -22.93
N LEU A 27 -43.71 22.03 -21.98
CA LEU A 27 -43.32 21.93 -20.57
C LEU A 27 -42.43 20.71 -20.36
N THR A 28 -41.40 20.86 -19.52
CA THR A 28 -40.35 19.85 -19.38
C THR A 28 -40.09 19.44 -17.93
N THR A 29 -39.85 18.14 -17.72
CA THR A 29 -39.34 17.58 -16.47
C THR A 29 -38.11 16.72 -16.76
N LEU A 30 -37.14 16.69 -15.84
CA LEU A 30 -35.98 15.82 -15.91
C LEU A 30 -36.09 14.70 -14.86
N ALA A 31 -35.68 13.50 -15.23
CA ALA A 31 -35.37 12.42 -14.31
C ALA A 31 -33.93 11.94 -14.59
N ALA A 32 -33.11 11.80 -13.55
CA ALA A 32 -31.74 11.31 -13.67
C ALA A 32 -31.63 9.92 -13.04
N SER A 33 -30.76 9.07 -13.60
CA SER A 33 -30.32 7.83 -12.98
C SER A 33 -29.36 8.10 -11.82
N GLY A 34 -28.98 7.03 -11.11
CA GLY A 34 -27.75 7.06 -10.30
C GLY A 34 -26.50 7.23 -11.16
N ALA A 35 -25.37 7.44 -10.48
CA ALA A 35 -24.06 7.55 -11.12
C ALA A 35 -23.56 6.18 -11.63
N LEU A 36 -22.95 6.17 -12.81
CA LEU A 36 -22.13 5.09 -13.31
C LEU A 36 -20.68 5.59 -13.41
N ILE A 37 -19.74 4.91 -12.77
CA ILE A 37 -18.32 5.25 -12.81
C ILE A 37 -17.63 4.38 -13.88
N VAL A 38 -16.84 5.02 -14.75
CA VAL A 38 -16.04 4.32 -15.76
C VAL A 38 -14.72 3.88 -15.13
N ALA A 39 -14.54 2.57 -14.96
CA ALA A 39 -13.41 1.99 -14.25
C ALA A 39 -12.78 0.83 -15.05
N TYR A 40 -11.58 1.05 -15.59
CA TYR A 40 -10.85 0.04 -16.37
C TYR A 40 -9.33 0.05 -16.13
N GLU A 41 -8.80 1.03 -15.40
CA GLU A 41 -7.40 1.04 -14.97
C GLU A 41 -7.30 0.51 -13.53
N LYS A 42 -6.09 0.14 -13.12
CA LYS A 42 -5.76 -0.19 -11.72
C LYS A 42 -5.34 1.08 -10.98
N PRO A 43 -5.36 1.10 -9.64
CA PRO A 43 -4.86 2.24 -8.89
C PRO A 43 -3.42 2.61 -9.25
N ASN A 44 -3.18 3.92 -9.35
CA ASN A 44 -1.88 4.53 -9.62
C ASN A 44 -1.05 4.60 -8.31
N ILE A 45 0.25 4.30 -8.41
CA ILE A 45 1.19 4.28 -7.28
C ILE A 45 2.37 5.25 -7.46
N ASP A 46 2.33 6.17 -8.42
CA ASP A 46 3.44 7.05 -8.79
C ASP A 46 3.88 7.98 -7.65
N LEU A 47 2.93 8.36 -6.79
CA LEU A 47 3.15 9.18 -5.60
C LEU A 47 3.11 8.36 -4.30
N ALA A 48 2.96 7.04 -4.40
CA ALA A 48 2.73 6.18 -3.25
C ALA A 48 3.99 6.00 -2.41
N GLN A 49 3.81 6.02 -1.09
CA GLN A 49 4.86 5.88 -0.10
C GLN A 49 4.39 4.99 1.05
N VAL A 50 5.30 4.25 1.65
CA VAL A 50 5.05 3.44 2.85
C VAL A 50 6.21 3.58 3.83
N GLN A 51 5.89 3.76 5.10
CA GLN A 51 6.85 3.98 6.18
C GLN A 51 6.45 3.29 7.48
N PHE A 52 7.42 3.03 8.35
CA PHE A 52 7.15 2.48 9.68
C PHE A 52 6.64 3.56 10.64
N ILE A 53 5.65 3.18 11.44
CA ILE A 53 5.12 3.97 12.56
C ILE A 53 5.71 3.42 13.86
N ALA A 54 6.98 3.69 14.13
CA ALA A 54 7.52 3.37 15.46
C ALA A 54 8.70 4.27 15.80
N GLU A 55 8.97 4.36 17.10
CA GLU A 55 10.11 4.96 17.78
C GLU A 55 11.45 4.41 17.24
N ALA A 56 11.74 4.66 15.98
CA ALA A 56 12.91 4.13 15.30
C ALA A 56 14.13 4.64 16.04
N ILE A 57 14.92 3.70 16.58
CA ILE A 57 16.16 4.05 17.29
C ILE A 57 17.15 4.67 16.29
N ALA A 58 17.06 4.29 15.01
CA ALA A 58 17.73 4.94 13.88
C ALA A 58 17.17 4.45 12.52
N ALA A 59 17.27 5.28 11.48
CA ALA A 59 17.21 4.83 10.09
C ALA A 59 18.63 4.60 9.57
N VAL A 60 18.90 3.45 8.97
CA VAL A 60 20.24 3.12 8.42
C VAL A 60 20.19 3.02 6.89
N PRO A 61 21.19 3.55 6.17
CA PRO A 61 21.34 3.31 4.74
C PRO A 61 21.45 1.81 4.44
N PHE A 62 20.87 1.36 3.32
CA PHE A 62 20.98 -0.03 2.88
C PHE A 62 22.44 -0.52 2.77
N SER A 63 23.36 0.36 2.37
CA SER A 63 24.80 0.09 2.22
C SER A 63 25.51 -0.32 3.52
N ASP A 64 24.95 0.03 4.67
CA ASP A 64 25.61 -0.11 5.97
C ASP A 64 25.25 -1.42 6.67
N LEU A 65 24.45 -2.28 6.03
CA LEU A 65 24.10 -3.60 6.56
C LEU A 65 25.18 -4.65 6.21
N PRO A 66 25.52 -5.56 7.14
CA PRO A 66 26.57 -6.55 6.92
C PRO A 66 26.33 -7.43 5.68
N ASN A 67 27.38 -7.66 4.90
CA ASN A 67 27.45 -8.22 3.53
C ASN A 67 26.85 -9.62 3.24
N LYS A 68 25.71 -10.01 3.83
CA LYS A 68 24.96 -11.24 3.47
C LYS A 68 23.66 -10.97 2.71
N PHE A 69 23.33 -9.70 2.46
CA PHE A 69 22.02 -9.29 1.95
C PHE A 69 22.01 -8.88 0.47
N HIS A 70 23.13 -9.10 -0.24
CA HIS A 70 23.28 -8.77 -1.65
C HIS A 70 22.71 -9.88 -2.55
N THR A 71 21.44 -10.24 -2.39
CA THR A 71 20.56 -10.85 -3.41
C THR A 71 19.19 -11.04 -2.76
N ILE A 72 18.41 -9.97 -2.61
CA ILE A 72 17.00 -10.11 -2.92
C ILE A 72 16.57 -8.88 -3.72
N SER A 73 16.72 -8.98 -5.04
CA SER A 73 16.23 -7.97 -5.97
C SER A 73 14.71 -8.04 -6.02
N TYR A 74 14.02 -7.37 -5.10
CA TYR A 74 12.60 -7.09 -5.24
C TYR A 74 12.45 -5.76 -6.01
N SER A 75 12.32 -5.83 -7.33
CA SER A 75 11.94 -4.70 -8.19
C SER A 75 10.62 -4.09 -7.70
N ASN A 76 10.48 -2.78 -7.50
CA ASN A 76 10.36 -1.88 -8.66
C ASN A 76 10.79 -0.40 -8.46
N ARG A 77 11.60 -0.05 -7.45
CA ARG A 77 12.32 1.25 -7.41
C ARG A 77 13.40 1.28 -6.34
N SER A 78 14.36 0.36 -6.40
CA SER A 78 15.58 0.43 -5.59
C SER A 78 16.46 1.60 -6.05
N SER A 79 16.07 2.82 -5.66
CA SER A 79 16.99 3.95 -5.62
C SER A 79 17.97 3.70 -4.47
N SER A 80 19.23 4.05 -4.65
CA SER A 80 20.33 3.90 -3.69
C SER A 80 20.13 4.59 -2.33
N ASN A 81 18.95 5.15 -2.06
CA ASN A 81 18.55 5.88 -0.86
C ASN A 81 17.48 5.14 -0.05
N GLU A 82 17.14 3.89 -0.39
CA GLU A 82 16.18 3.09 0.36
C GLU A 82 16.70 2.87 1.79
N LYS A 83 15.96 3.40 2.77
CA LYS A 83 16.30 3.32 4.19
C LYS A 83 15.70 2.06 4.76
N ILE A 84 16.50 1.31 5.52
CA ILE A 84 15.98 0.19 6.31
C ILE A 84 15.72 0.70 7.72
N PHE A 85 14.52 0.41 8.22
CA PHE A 85 14.11 0.79 9.56
C PHE A 85 14.62 -0.25 10.57
N VAL A 86 15.22 0.22 11.66
CA VAL A 86 15.69 -0.63 12.75
C VAL A 86 14.73 -0.48 13.92
N GLN A 87 14.24 -1.62 14.42
CA GLN A 87 13.34 -1.67 15.57
C GLN A 87 13.79 -2.75 16.55
N ASN A 88 13.34 -2.67 17.79
CA ASN A 88 13.59 -3.69 18.82
C ASN A 88 12.34 -4.51 19.18
N ASN A 89 11.19 -4.22 18.57
CA ASN A 89 10.00 -5.02 18.76
C ASN A 89 10.06 -6.26 17.86
N LEU A 90 10.04 -7.44 18.48
CA LEU A 90 10.05 -8.73 17.78
C LEU A 90 8.64 -9.32 17.61
N THR A 91 7.61 -8.62 18.08
CA THR A 91 6.23 -9.15 18.16
C THR A 91 5.21 -8.34 17.37
N ALA A 92 5.58 -7.15 16.91
CA ALA A 92 4.70 -6.31 16.11
C ALA A 92 5.44 -5.50 15.05
N LEU A 93 4.75 -5.20 13.94
CA LEU A 93 5.18 -4.28 12.90
C LEU A 93 4.09 -3.22 12.70
N LYS A 94 4.46 -1.95 12.72
CA LYS A 94 3.53 -0.84 12.48
C LYS A 94 3.94 -0.06 11.25
N VAL A 95 3.04 0.09 10.29
CA VAL A 95 3.30 0.81 9.04
C VAL A 95 2.12 1.69 8.66
N GLU A 96 2.41 2.82 8.02
CA GLU A 96 1.46 3.68 7.32
C GLU A 96 1.88 3.86 5.87
N TRP A 97 0.90 4.16 5.03
CA TRP A 97 1.11 4.46 3.63
C TRP A 97 0.21 5.60 3.17
N ASP A 98 0.60 6.24 2.08
CA ASP A 98 -0.18 7.27 1.42
C ASP A 98 0.13 7.28 -0.09
N GLY A 99 -0.64 8.03 -0.87
CA GLY A 99 -0.34 8.34 -2.27
C GLY A 99 -0.70 7.26 -3.29
N ILE A 100 -1.33 6.14 -2.88
CA ILE A 100 -2.05 5.26 -3.81
C ILE A 100 -3.39 5.92 -4.13
N ALA A 101 -3.67 6.15 -5.41
CA ALA A 101 -4.89 6.85 -5.84
C ALA A 101 -5.51 6.20 -7.07
N ASP A 102 -6.82 6.31 -7.21
CA ASP A 102 -7.57 5.81 -8.38
C ASP A 102 -8.70 6.80 -8.70
N ALA A 103 -8.82 7.19 -9.97
CA ALA A 103 -9.80 8.19 -10.39
C ALA A 103 -11.24 7.64 -10.30
N ALA A 104 -11.44 6.32 -10.40
CA ALA A 104 -12.71 5.67 -10.17
C ALA A 104 -12.98 5.35 -8.68
N GLY A 105 -12.01 5.59 -7.79
CA GLY A 105 -12.13 5.41 -6.35
C GLY A 105 -11.60 4.06 -5.84
N LEU A 106 -11.18 4.06 -4.57
CA LEU A 106 -10.62 2.89 -3.89
C LEU A 106 -11.68 2.15 -3.07
N ASN A 107 -11.56 0.82 -3.02
CA ASN A 107 -12.44 -0.06 -2.24
C ASN A 107 -11.80 -0.49 -0.91
N ASN A 108 -10.54 -0.93 -0.94
CA ASN A 108 -9.80 -1.44 0.20
C ASN A 108 -8.29 -1.50 -0.07
N TYR A 109 -7.52 -1.65 1.01
CA TYR A 109 -6.10 -1.98 1.03
C TYR A 109 -5.88 -3.36 1.62
N GLU A 110 -4.84 -4.02 1.14
CA GLU A 110 -4.32 -5.26 1.71
C GLU A 110 -2.84 -5.12 2.03
N TYR A 111 -2.39 -5.81 3.07
CA TYR A 111 -0.98 -5.87 3.44
C TYR A 111 -0.48 -7.32 3.49
N ARG A 112 0.84 -7.48 3.29
CA ARG A 112 1.56 -8.76 3.41
C ARG A 112 2.92 -8.55 4.07
N VAL A 113 3.38 -9.54 4.83
CA VAL A 113 4.73 -9.56 5.43
C VAL A 113 5.51 -10.75 4.92
N MET A 114 6.73 -10.54 4.47
CA MET A 114 7.62 -11.59 3.95
C MET A 114 9.04 -11.46 4.47
N THR A 115 9.79 -12.55 4.36
CA THR A 115 11.24 -12.61 4.54
C THR A 115 11.86 -13.38 3.37
N SER A 116 13.19 -13.51 3.35
CA SER A 116 13.88 -14.44 2.44
C SER A 116 13.45 -15.90 2.60
N GLU A 117 12.94 -16.28 3.77
CA GLU A 117 12.46 -17.64 4.05
C GLU A 117 11.01 -17.87 3.56
N GLY A 118 10.30 -16.82 3.14
CA GLY A 118 8.94 -16.89 2.61
C GLY A 118 7.95 -15.95 3.30
N VAL A 119 6.66 -16.26 3.14
CA VAL A 119 5.54 -15.44 3.63
C VAL A 119 5.36 -15.62 5.14
N THR A 120 5.47 -14.53 5.89
CA THR A 120 5.20 -14.48 7.35
C THR A 120 3.73 -14.19 7.64
N VAL A 121 3.15 -13.25 6.90
CA VAL A 121 1.71 -12.92 6.93
C VAL A 121 1.26 -12.85 5.49
N ASN A 122 0.23 -13.61 5.11
CA ASN A 122 -0.33 -13.57 3.75
C ASN A 122 -1.18 -12.30 3.56
N TRP A 123 -1.58 -12.00 2.32
CA TRP A 123 -2.45 -10.87 2.01
C TRP A 123 -3.65 -10.83 2.96
N THR A 124 -3.73 -9.74 3.70
CA THR A 124 -4.75 -9.50 4.72
C THR A 124 -5.41 -8.17 4.43
N ASP A 125 -6.74 -8.18 4.31
CA ASP A 125 -7.55 -6.99 4.12
C ASP A 125 -7.54 -6.11 5.36
N CYS A 126 -7.36 -4.80 5.16
CA CYS A 126 -7.44 -3.78 6.20
C CYS A 126 -8.42 -2.66 5.84
N GLY A 127 -9.38 -2.92 4.96
CA GLY A 127 -10.38 -1.94 4.53
C GLY A 127 -9.74 -0.67 3.99
N ASN A 128 -10.30 0.49 4.35
CA ASN A 128 -9.82 1.79 3.90
C ASN A 128 -8.86 2.47 4.88
N TYR A 129 -8.28 1.71 5.82
CA TYR A 129 -7.24 2.24 6.68
C TYR A 129 -5.96 2.47 5.87
N THR A 130 -5.22 3.53 6.21
CA THR A 130 -3.91 3.85 5.64
C THR A 130 -2.77 3.51 6.60
N PHE A 131 -3.06 2.69 7.61
CA PHE A 131 -2.10 2.19 8.57
C PHE A 131 -2.50 0.81 9.10
N VAL A 132 -1.53 0.06 9.60
CA VAL A 132 -1.77 -1.21 10.31
C VAL A 132 -0.79 -1.42 11.46
N ASP A 133 -1.29 -2.03 12.54
CA ASP A 133 -0.50 -2.57 13.65
C ASP A 133 -0.57 -4.10 13.61
N ILE A 134 0.43 -4.72 12.99
CA ILE A 134 0.49 -6.18 12.76
C ILE A 134 1.09 -6.81 14.01
N THR A 135 0.25 -7.38 14.88
CA THR A 135 0.65 -7.98 16.16
C THR A 135 0.69 -9.51 16.11
N GLY A 136 1.22 -10.14 17.16
CA GLY A 136 1.27 -11.61 17.28
C GLY A 136 2.35 -12.25 16.40
N LEU A 137 3.33 -11.47 15.96
CA LEU A 137 4.45 -11.95 15.14
C LEU A 137 5.52 -12.63 16.01
N ASN A 138 6.33 -13.47 15.37
CA ASN A 138 7.54 -14.05 15.96
C ASN A 138 8.73 -13.68 15.08
N LEU A 139 9.15 -12.42 15.16
CA LEU A 139 10.22 -11.88 14.32
C LEU A 139 11.58 -12.37 14.81
N LYS A 140 12.41 -12.83 13.88
CA LYS A 140 13.79 -13.22 14.17
C LYS A 140 14.67 -11.97 14.21
N PRO A 141 15.48 -11.78 15.26
CA PRO A 141 16.53 -10.78 15.25
C PRO A 141 17.42 -10.93 14.02
N GLU A 142 17.86 -9.81 13.46
CA GLU A 142 18.78 -9.73 12.34
C GLU A 142 18.27 -10.30 11.01
N ALA A 143 16.97 -10.56 10.90
CA ALA A 143 16.29 -10.88 9.64
C ALA A 143 15.67 -9.62 9.01
N ILE A 144 15.67 -9.56 7.67
CA ILE A 144 14.98 -8.49 6.93
C ILE A 144 13.54 -8.93 6.67
N TYR A 145 12.60 -8.10 7.07
CA TYR A 145 11.18 -8.25 6.75
C TYR A 145 10.77 -7.19 5.73
N ALA A 146 10.11 -7.63 4.65
CA ALA A 146 9.45 -6.78 3.67
C ALA A 146 7.96 -6.67 4.01
N ILE A 147 7.44 -5.45 4.06
CA ILE A 147 6.01 -5.19 4.25
C ILE A 147 5.52 -4.61 2.93
N GLN A 148 4.54 -5.27 2.32
CA GLN A 148 3.98 -4.88 1.04
C GLN A 148 2.53 -4.43 1.22
N ILE A 149 2.16 -3.37 0.52
CA ILE A 149 0.81 -2.81 0.52
C ILE A 149 0.33 -2.73 -0.92
N ARG A 150 -0.95 -3.05 -1.15
CA ARG A 150 -1.64 -2.84 -2.41
C ARG A 150 -3.06 -2.35 -2.17
N ALA A 151 -3.65 -1.70 -3.16
CA ALA A 151 -5.04 -1.26 -3.12
C ALA A 151 -5.87 -1.96 -4.19
N THR A 152 -7.16 -2.13 -3.91
CA THR A 152 -8.15 -2.57 -4.88
C THR A 152 -9.15 -1.45 -5.11
N ASN A 153 -9.46 -1.14 -6.37
CA ASN A 153 -10.46 -0.11 -6.72
C ASN A 153 -11.89 -0.65 -6.74
N LEU A 154 -12.87 0.22 -6.96
CA LEU A 154 -14.30 -0.14 -7.02
C LEU A 154 -14.65 -1.11 -8.17
N ALA A 155 -13.77 -1.29 -9.16
CA ALA A 155 -13.91 -2.26 -10.24
C ALA A 155 -13.11 -3.56 -10.00
N HIS A 156 -12.61 -3.77 -8.78
CA HIS A 156 -11.83 -4.93 -8.38
C HIS A 156 -10.47 -5.07 -9.10
N ALA A 157 -9.96 -4.02 -9.74
CA ALA A 157 -8.59 -3.99 -10.22
C ALA A 157 -7.64 -3.71 -9.05
N THR A 158 -6.53 -4.45 -8.99
CA THR A 158 -5.53 -4.35 -7.91
C THR A 158 -4.30 -3.59 -8.41
N SER A 159 -3.76 -2.70 -7.57
CA SER A 159 -2.54 -1.92 -7.85
C SER A 159 -1.30 -2.82 -7.94
N ASP A 160 -0.19 -2.24 -8.39
CA ASP A 160 1.11 -2.82 -8.05
C ASP A 160 1.40 -2.67 -6.55
N ASP A 161 2.34 -3.45 -6.03
CA ASP A 161 2.73 -3.41 -4.63
C ASP A 161 3.70 -2.24 -4.36
N ILE A 162 3.45 -1.47 -3.30
CA ILE A 162 4.48 -0.65 -2.66
C ILE A 162 5.06 -1.40 -1.47
N GLN A 163 6.30 -1.11 -1.09
CA GLN A 163 6.96 -1.86 -0.03
C GLN A 163 7.96 -1.05 0.80
N THR A 164 8.19 -1.51 2.02
CA THR A 164 9.24 -1.03 2.92
C THR A 164 9.92 -2.21 3.62
N TYR A 165 11.06 -1.95 4.26
CA TYR A 165 11.87 -2.97 4.90
C TYR A 165 12.23 -2.61 6.34
N THR A 166 12.25 -3.63 7.20
CA THR A 166 12.73 -3.50 8.58
C THR A 166 13.71 -4.59 8.94
N PHE A 167 14.58 -4.25 9.88
CA PHE A 167 15.57 -5.11 10.50
C PHE A 167 15.35 -5.11 12.04
N PRO A 168 14.63 -6.10 12.59
CA PRO A 168 14.42 -6.22 14.02
C PRO A 168 15.72 -6.60 14.75
N LYS A 169 16.02 -5.94 15.87
CA LYS A 169 17.17 -6.24 16.75
C LYS A 169 16.68 -6.68 18.12
N GLY A 170 17.13 -7.85 18.57
CA GLY A 170 16.63 -8.49 19.79
C GLY A 170 17.35 -8.12 21.09
N SER A 171 18.44 -7.35 21.04
CA SER A 171 19.27 -7.12 22.24
C SER A 171 19.97 -5.75 22.25
N ALA A 172 20.11 -5.21 23.46
CA ALA A 172 21.01 -4.09 23.73
C ALA A 172 22.47 -4.51 23.47
N PRO A 173 23.35 -3.58 23.06
CA PRO A 173 24.78 -3.87 22.90
C PRO A 173 25.34 -4.53 24.15
N GLN A 174 26.16 -5.58 23.99
CA GLN A 174 26.91 -6.18 25.10
C GLN A 174 28.19 -5.36 25.32
N LEU A 175 28.48 -4.99 26.57
CA LEU A 175 29.79 -4.45 26.94
C LEU A 175 30.82 -5.58 26.86
N THR A 176 31.68 -5.55 25.84
CA THR A 176 32.76 -6.53 25.64
C THR A 176 34.11 -6.04 26.19
N GLY A 177 34.13 -4.91 26.90
CA GLY A 177 35.31 -4.41 27.60
C GLY A 177 35.41 -4.98 29.02
N ASN A 178 36.59 -5.46 29.40
CA ASN A 178 36.92 -5.60 30.82
C ASN A 178 36.84 -4.21 31.45
N TYR A 179 36.08 -4.07 32.53
CA TYR A 179 36.06 -2.85 33.33
C TYR A 179 37.51 -2.47 33.66
N PHE A 180 37.96 -1.31 33.21
CA PHE A 180 39.21 -0.73 33.68
C PHE A 180 38.99 -0.30 35.13
N VAL A 181 39.28 -1.17 36.10
CA VAL A 181 39.99 -0.85 37.36
C VAL A 181 40.65 -2.12 37.89
#